data_AF-I1HLX9-F1
#
_entry.id   AF-I1HLX9-F1
#
_cell.length_a   1.000
_cell.length_b   1.000
_cell.length_c   1.000
_cell.angle_alpha   90.00
_cell.angle_beta   90.00
_cell.angle_gamma   90.00
#
_symmetry.space_group_name_H-M   'P 1'
#
loop_
_entity.id
_entity.type
_entity.pdbx_description
1 polymer ?
#
loop_
_entity_poly.entity_id
_entity_poly.type
_entity_poly.pdbx_seq_one_letter_code
_entity_poly.pdbx_strand_id
1 'polypeptide(L)'
;MSAEDYVDGFDKILWLDFSGKQDQQIMRIIVDCCLQEKTFNMYYMVLASKICNHDKNHKLILAPGSIQGVRYNGVEMLNRSMNLAKLAAEMLVNFSLSLATLKVVNLANPVEMTPKRIMHFQMLFETLMQTDDALVWNVFTRIAGIPELEILRDGIVLFIKQHVIAKDTGKELPGRFKIAKKALDNAAGVLM
;
A
#
# COMPACT_ATOMS: atom_id res chain seq x y z
N MET A 1 -22.02 10.94 -4.70
CA MET A 1 -21.98 9.52 -5.13
C MET A 1 -23.37 8.94 -4.92
N SER A 2 -23.92 8.17 -5.88
CA SER A 2 -25.27 7.58 -5.84
C SER A 2 -25.32 6.14 -5.31
N ALA A 3 -24.19 5.63 -4.79
CA ALA A 3 -24.12 4.34 -4.13
C ALA A 3 -24.42 4.52 -2.63
N GLU A 4 -25.23 3.63 -2.06
CA GLU A 4 -25.60 3.66 -0.65
C GLU A 4 -24.51 3.06 0.23
N ASP A 5 -23.90 1.96 -0.22
CA ASP A 5 -22.76 1.30 0.43
C ASP A 5 -21.80 0.66 -0.59
N TYR A 6 -20.76 -0.01 -0.09
CA TYR A 6 -19.73 -0.62 -0.93
C TYR A 6 -20.21 -1.88 -1.66
N VAL A 7 -21.32 -2.48 -1.24
CA VAL A 7 -21.95 -3.63 -1.90
C VAL A 7 -22.71 -3.12 -3.11
N ASP A 8 -23.59 -2.14 -2.90
CA ASP A 8 -24.34 -1.46 -3.95
C ASP A 8 -23.40 -0.79 -4.97
N GLY A 9 -22.31 -0.16 -4.51
CA GLY A 9 -21.27 0.38 -5.37
C GLY A 9 -20.56 -0.69 -6.21
N PHE A 10 -20.25 -1.85 -5.61
CA PHE A 10 -19.61 -2.96 -6.32
C PHE A 10 -20.55 -3.59 -7.35
N ASP A 11 -21.81 -3.83 -7.00
CA ASP A 11 -22.80 -4.42 -7.88
C ASP A 11 -23.09 -3.49 -9.06
N LYS A 12 -23.24 -2.18 -8.83
CA LYS A 12 -23.38 -1.19 -9.91
C LYS A 12 -22.18 -1.17 -10.86
N ILE A 13 -20.96 -1.39 -10.35
CA ILE A 13 -19.76 -1.47 -11.18
C ILE A 13 -19.73 -2.76 -12.02
N LEU A 14 -20.11 -3.90 -11.43
CA LEU A 14 -20.17 -5.18 -12.14
C LEU A 14 -21.26 -5.19 -13.23
N TRP A 15 -22.38 -4.53 -12.99
CA TRP A 15 -23.49 -4.43 -13.95
C TRP A 15 -23.13 -3.67 -15.23
N LEU A 16 -22.06 -2.87 -15.21
CA LEU A 16 -21.62 -2.11 -16.38
C LEU A 16 -20.82 -2.95 -17.39
N ASP A 17 -20.64 -4.25 -17.14
CA ASP A 17 -20.01 -5.28 -18.02
C ASP A 17 -18.88 -4.70 -18.88
N PHE A 18 -17.86 -4.20 -18.19
CA PHE A 18 -16.71 -3.59 -18.83
C PHE A 18 -15.85 -4.67 -19.48
N SER A 19 -15.39 -4.42 -20.71
CA SER A 19 -14.55 -5.37 -21.44
C SER A 19 -13.12 -4.84 -21.61
N GLY A 20 -12.14 -5.61 -21.13
CA GLY A 20 -10.72 -5.43 -21.46
C GLY A 20 -10.08 -4.20 -20.84
N LYS A 21 -9.76 -3.17 -21.64
CA LYS A 21 -9.02 -1.98 -21.15
C LYS A 21 -9.83 -1.08 -20.21
N GLN A 22 -11.15 -1.25 -20.18
CA GLN A 22 -12.05 -0.46 -19.32
C GLN A 22 -12.03 -0.94 -17.86
N ASP A 23 -11.81 -2.24 -17.62
CA ASP A 23 -11.66 -2.81 -16.28
C ASP A 23 -10.53 -2.12 -15.49
N GLN A 24 -9.41 -1.88 -16.17
CA GLN A 24 -8.28 -1.15 -15.59
C GLN A 24 -8.58 0.33 -15.29
N GLN A 25 -9.56 0.94 -15.95
CA GLN A 25 -9.95 2.32 -15.69
C GLN A 25 -10.79 2.43 -14.41
N ILE A 26 -11.59 1.41 -14.08
CA ILE A 26 -12.44 1.42 -12.89
C ILE A 26 -11.59 1.51 -11.63
N MET A 27 -10.57 0.65 -11.50
CA MET A 27 -9.68 0.70 -10.34
C MET A 27 -8.97 2.04 -10.23
N ARG A 28 -8.55 2.61 -11.38
CA ARG A 28 -7.92 3.93 -11.41
C ARG A 28 -8.88 5.03 -10.94
N ILE A 29 -10.14 5.00 -11.37
CA ILE A 29 -11.17 5.96 -10.95
C ILE A 29 -11.44 5.83 -9.45
N ILE A 30 -11.55 4.61 -8.92
CA ILE A 30 -11.77 4.37 -7.49
C ILE A 30 -10.62 4.93 -6.66
N VAL A 31 -9.38 4.68 -7.09
CA VAL A 31 -8.19 5.23 -6.45
C VAL A 31 -8.21 6.76 -6.54
N ASP A 32 -8.42 7.33 -7.72
CA ASP A 32 -8.46 8.78 -7.92
C ASP A 32 -9.54 9.46 -7.05
N CYS A 33 -10.72 8.86 -6.91
CA CYS A 33 -11.76 9.31 -5.99
C CYS A 33 -11.28 9.26 -4.54
N CYS A 34 -10.67 8.14 -4.10
CA CYS A 34 -10.10 8.02 -2.76
C CYS A 34 -9.02 9.07 -2.49
N LEU A 35 -8.21 9.44 -3.49
CA LEU A 35 -7.16 10.44 -3.33
C LEU A 35 -7.74 11.85 -3.17
N GLN A 36 -8.86 12.16 -3.83
CA GLN A 36 -9.51 13.47 -3.78
C GLN A 36 -10.26 13.74 -2.46
N GLU A 37 -10.53 12.72 -1.66
CA GLU A 37 -11.19 12.88 -0.36
C GLU A 37 -10.36 13.73 0.62
N LYS A 38 -11.04 14.52 1.46
CA LYS A 38 -10.38 15.32 2.51
C LYS A 38 -9.73 14.44 3.59
N THR A 39 -10.32 13.27 3.84
CA THR A 39 -9.87 12.31 4.83
C THR A 39 -10.02 10.91 4.23
N PHE A 40 -9.05 10.04 4.50
CA PHE A 40 -9.10 8.66 4.02
C PHE A 40 -10.41 7.98 4.42
N ASN A 41 -11.13 7.48 3.42
CA ASN A 41 -12.39 6.78 3.59
C ASN A 41 -12.21 5.29 3.28
N MET A 42 -12.45 4.45 4.30
CA MET A 42 -12.30 3.00 4.23
C MET A 42 -13.21 2.33 3.19
N TYR A 43 -14.31 2.99 2.80
CA TYR A 43 -15.19 2.56 1.70
C TYR A 43 -14.41 2.17 0.44
N TYR A 44 -13.47 3.04 0.01
CA TYR A 44 -12.71 2.81 -1.22
C TYR A 44 -11.74 1.64 -1.10
N MET A 45 -11.23 1.38 0.09
CA MET A 45 -10.36 0.23 0.35
C MET A 45 -11.15 -1.08 0.20
N VAL A 46 -12.33 -1.18 0.81
CA VAL A 46 -13.16 -2.39 0.73
C VAL A 46 -13.60 -2.64 -0.71
N LEU A 47 -13.99 -1.58 -1.42
CA LEU A 47 -14.35 -1.67 -2.84
C LEU A 47 -13.17 -2.11 -3.71
N ALA A 48 -11.99 -1.49 -3.53
CA ALA A 48 -10.78 -1.85 -4.28
C ALA A 48 -10.32 -3.29 -3.99
N SER A 49 -10.43 -3.75 -2.73
CA SER A 49 -10.12 -5.11 -2.33
C SER A 49 -11.02 -6.14 -3.02
N LYS A 50 -12.35 -5.90 -3.04
CA LYS A 50 -13.31 -6.75 -3.74
C LYS A 50 -12.99 -6.88 -5.23
N ILE A 51 -12.69 -5.76 -5.90
CA ILE A 51 -12.34 -5.76 -7.33
C ILE A 51 -11.00 -6.49 -7.57
N CYS A 52 -10.00 -6.30 -6.71
CA CYS A 52 -8.73 -7.03 -6.79
C CYS A 52 -8.88 -8.55 -6.61
N ASN A 53 -9.89 -8.99 -5.87
CA ASN A 53 -10.21 -10.41 -5.69
C ASN A 53 -10.99 -10.98 -6.87
N HIS A 54 -11.77 -10.15 -7.57
CA HIS A 54 -12.51 -10.54 -8.77
C HIS A 54 -11.60 -10.74 -9.99
N ASP A 55 -10.63 -9.84 -10.22
CA ASP A 55 -9.63 -10.01 -11.30
C ASP A 55 -8.22 -9.53 -10.87
N LYS A 56 -7.25 -10.44 -11.00
CA LYS A 56 -5.83 -10.26 -10.63
C LYS A 56 -5.12 -9.16 -11.43
N ASN A 57 -5.60 -8.82 -12.64
CA ASN A 57 -5.01 -7.78 -13.48
C ASN A 57 -5.10 -6.37 -12.84
N HIS A 58 -6.04 -6.17 -11.92
CA HIS A 58 -6.25 -4.91 -11.22
C HIS A 58 -5.16 -4.59 -10.19
N LYS A 59 -4.45 -5.61 -9.69
CA LYS A 59 -3.38 -5.44 -8.68
C LYS A 59 -2.18 -4.64 -9.20
N LEU A 60 -1.96 -4.65 -10.52
CA LEU A 60 -0.89 -3.89 -11.20
C LEU A 60 -1.15 -2.37 -11.20
N ILE A 61 -2.40 -1.94 -11.08
CA ILE A 61 -2.80 -0.52 -11.15
C ILE A 61 -2.48 0.21 -9.84
N LEU A 62 -2.48 -0.55 -8.74
CA LEU A 62 -2.16 -0.06 -7.39
C LEU A 62 -0.66 -0.01 -7.09
N ALA A 63 0.19 -0.53 -7.95
CA ALA A 63 1.63 -0.41 -7.76
C ALA A 63 2.02 1.09 -7.76
N PRO A 64 2.90 1.56 -6.84
CA PRO A 64 3.26 2.97 -6.73
C PRO A 64 3.78 3.61 -8.03
N GLY A 65 4.35 2.81 -8.94
CA GLY A 65 4.78 3.26 -10.27
C GLY A 65 3.63 3.57 -11.24
N SER A 66 2.48 2.90 -11.12
CA SER A 66 1.31 3.08 -12.00
C SER A 66 0.54 4.36 -11.68
N ILE A 67 0.61 4.83 -10.43
CA ILE A 67 -0.06 6.04 -9.92
C ILE A 67 0.77 7.32 -10.21
N GLN A 68 1.99 7.14 -10.70
CA GLN A 68 2.95 8.21 -11.01
C GLN A 68 2.51 9.11 -12.18
N GLY A 69 1.53 8.67 -12.99
CA GLY A 69 0.98 9.41 -14.12
C GLY A 69 -0.02 10.50 -13.77
N VAL A 70 -0.44 10.62 -12.52
CA VAL A 70 -1.35 11.70 -12.11
C VAL A 70 -0.50 12.93 -11.80
N ARG A 71 -0.71 14.00 -12.58
CA ARG A 71 0.00 15.28 -12.40
C ARG A 71 -0.59 16.00 -11.18
N TYR A 72 0.23 16.41 -10.23
CA TYR A 72 -0.21 17.01 -8.97
C TYR A 72 0.49 18.36 -8.72
N ASN A 73 -0.29 19.41 -8.43
CA ASN A 73 0.22 20.74 -8.05
C ASN A 73 -0.21 21.07 -6.60
N GLY A 74 0.67 21.69 -5.81
CA GLY A 74 0.32 22.33 -4.53
C GLY A 74 0.03 21.40 -3.33
N VAL A 75 -0.69 21.94 -2.33
CA VAL A 75 -1.07 21.29 -1.05
C VAL A 75 -1.97 20.07 -1.24
N GLU A 76 -2.76 20.04 -2.32
CA GLU A 76 -3.57 18.88 -2.70
C GLU A 76 -2.73 17.60 -2.89
N MET A 77 -1.44 17.75 -3.25
CA MET A 77 -0.52 16.63 -3.38
C MET A 77 -0.25 15.92 -2.05
N LEU A 78 -0.30 16.64 -0.93
CA LEU A 78 -0.02 16.06 0.39
C LEU A 78 -1.15 15.13 0.81
N ASN A 79 -2.40 15.63 0.87
CA ASN A 79 -3.57 14.83 1.26
C ASN A 79 -3.74 13.61 0.35
N ARG A 80 -3.56 13.78 -0.96
CA ARG A 80 -3.60 12.67 -1.92
C ARG A 80 -2.54 11.63 -1.61
N SER A 81 -1.30 12.05 -1.33
CA SER A 81 -0.23 11.13 -0.93
C SER A 81 -0.53 10.41 0.38
N MET A 82 -1.14 11.10 1.35
CA MET A 82 -1.55 10.51 2.63
C MET A 82 -2.63 9.45 2.44
N ASN A 83 -3.69 9.78 1.71
CA ASN A 83 -4.78 8.86 1.43
C ASN A 83 -4.29 7.66 0.64
N LEU A 84 -3.36 7.86 -0.30
CA LEU A 84 -2.75 6.76 -1.04
C LEU A 84 -1.93 5.84 -0.14
N ALA A 85 -1.11 6.41 0.74
CA ALA A 85 -0.28 5.65 1.68
C ALA A 85 -1.15 4.80 2.61
N LYS A 86 -2.24 5.36 3.13
CA LYS A 86 -3.23 4.66 3.95
C LYS A 86 -3.96 3.57 3.17
N LEU A 87 -4.43 3.87 1.96
CA LEU A 87 -5.06 2.87 1.08
C LEU A 87 -4.12 1.69 0.83
N ALA A 88 -2.87 1.97 0.46
CA ALA A 88 -1.87 0.93 0.21
C ALA A 88 -1.57 0.11 1.47
N ALA A 89 -1.43 0.76 2.64
CA ALA A 89 -1.20 0.06 3.91
C ALA A 89 -2.36 -0.90 4.25
N GLU A 90 -3.61 -0.43 4.19
CA GLU A 90 -4.79 -1.27 4.43
C GLU A 90 -4.90 -2.43 3.43
N MET A 91 -4.55 -2.19 2.16
CA MET A 91 -4.55 -3.24 1.14
C MET A 91 -3.41 -4.25 1.30
N LEU A 92 -2.31 -3.89 1.97
CA LEU A 92 -1.26 -4.84 2.37
C LEU A 92 -1.74 -5.69 3.56
N VAL A 93 -2.36 -5.05 4.54
CA VAL A 93 -2.87 -5.68 5.77
C VAL A 93 -3.98 -6.68 5.47
N ASN A 94 -4.92 -6.32 4.58
CA ASN A 94 -5.99 -7.23 4.14
C ASN A 94 -5.53 -8.23 3.07
N PHE A 95 -4.24 -8.22 2.72
CA PHE A 95 -3.62 -9.15 1.77
C PHE A 95 -4.12 -9.07 0.32
N SER A 96 -4.82 -7.99 -0.04
CA SER A 96 -5.19 -7.72 -1.44
C SER A 96 -3.96 -7.43 -2.29
N LEU A 97 -2.97 -6.76 -1.69
CA LEU A 97 -1.65 -6.48 -2.24
C LEU A 97 -0.54 -7.19 -1.45
N SER A 98 0.58 -7.45 -2.12
CA SER A 98 1.81 -7.94 -1.50
C SER A 98 2.84 -6.81 -1.45
N LEU A 99 3.72 -6.83 -0.44
CA LEU A 99 4.88 -5.93 -0.38
C LEU A 99 5.78 -6.08 -1.62
N ALA A 100 5.73 -7.21 -2.32
CA ALA A 100 6.43 -7.42 -3.58
C ALA A 100 6.09 -6.39 -4.66
N THR A 101 4.94 -5.70 -4.57
CA THR A 101 4.57 -4.61 -5.49
C THR A 101 5.49 -3.40 -5.37
N LEU A 102 6.19 -3.24 -4.24
CA LEU A 102 7.16 -2.18 -4.00
C LEU A 102 8.50 -2.40 -4.71
N LYS A 103 8.74 -3.59 -5.31
CA LYS A 103 10.01 -3.91 -5.99
C LYS A 103 10.38 -2.95 -7.13
N VAL A 104 9.41 -2.21 -7.65
CA VAL A 104 9.60 -1.21 -8.72
C VAL A 104 10.20 0.09 -8.21
N VAL A 105 10.31 0.26 -6.89
CA VAL A 105 10.89 1.45 -6.24
C VAL A 105 12.11 1.03 -5.44
N ASN A 106 13.26 1.67 -5.71
CA ASN A 106 14.44 1.43 -4.91
C ASN A 106 14.43 2.31 -3.65
N LEU A 107 13.92 1.74 -2.54
CA LEU A 107 13.83 2.42 -1.24
C LEU A 107 15.20 2.80 -0.65
N ALA A 108 16.29 2.16 -1.10
CA ALA A 108 17.65 2.46 -0.65
C ALA A 108 18.35 3.53 -1.52
N ASN A 109 17.78 3.92 -2.66
CA ASN A 109 18.40 4.88 -3.57
C ASN A 109 18.05 6.33 -3.18
N PRO A 110 19.02 7.14 -2.69
CA PRO A 110 18.75 8.51 -2.26
C PRO A 110 18.34 9.43 -3.42
N VAL A 111 18.72 9.12 -4.67
CA VAL A 111 18.33 9.89 -5.85
C VAL A 111 16.84 9.70 -6.16
N GLU A 112 16.32 8.49 -5.97
CA GLU A 112 14.90 8.20 -6.13
C GLU A 112 14.08 8.62 -4.91
N MET A 113 14.67 8.68 -3.72
CA MET A 113 14.02 9.04 -2.46
C MET A 113 13.94 10.56 -2.26
N THR A 114 13.16 11.23 -3.13
CA THR A 114 12.79 12.64 -2.92
C THR A 114 12.02 12.84 -1.61
N PRO A 115 12.00 14.05 -1.00
CA PRO A 115 11.27 14.31 0.24
C PRO A 115 9.79 13.89 0.19
N LYS A 116 9.14 14.04 -0.97
CA LYS A 116 7.75 13.64 -1.17
C LYS A 116 7.56 12.12 -1.14
N ARG A 117 8.48 11.37 -1.77
CA ARG A 117 8.48 9.90 -1.74
C ARG A 117 8.81 9.37 -0.36
N ILE A 118 9.79 9.96 0.33
CA ILE A 118 10.12 9.62 1.72
C ILE A 118 8.87 9.76 2.59
N MET A 119 8.19 10.90 2.54
CA MET A 119 6.99 11.14 3.33
C MET A 119 5.85 10.14 3.00
N HIS A 120 5.66 9.80 1.72
CA HIS A 120 4.67 8.82 1.31
C HIS A 120 4.94 7.43 1.91
N PHE A 121 6.15 6.90 1.71
CA PHE A 121 6.52 5.58 2.22
C PHE A 121 6.66 5.56 3.74
N GLN A 122 7.09 6.66 4.34
CA GLN A 122 7.11 6.82 5.80
C GLN A 122 5.69 6.61 6.35
N MET A 123 4.70 7.31 5.80
CA MET A 123 3.31 7.18 6.24
C MET A 123 2.71 5.80 5.99
N LEU A 124 3.08 5.16 4.86
CA LEU A 124 2.67 3.79 4.55
C LEU A 124 3.19 2.81 5.61
N PHE A 125 4.48 2.87 5.94
CA PHE A 125 5.08 1.96 6.91
C PHE A 125 4.65 2.28 8.36
N GLU A 126 4.44 3.55 8.72
CA GLU A 126 3.85 3.93 10.01
C GLU A 126 2.45 3.35 10.17
N THR A 127 1.58 3.54 9.17
CA THR A 127 0.21 3.01 9.17
C THR A 127 0.22 1.48 9.25
N LEU A 128 1.08 0.82 8.45
CA LEU A 128 1.21 -0.63 8.46
C LEU A 128 1.68 -1.17 9.83
N MET A 129 2.66 -0.52 10.46
CA MET A 129 3.21 -0.96 11.75
C MET A 129 2.31 -0.64 12.95
N GLN A 130 1.34 0.26 12.81
CA GLN A 130 0.33 0.54 13.83
C GLN A 130 -0.76 -0.55 13.92
N THR A 131 -0.76 -1.54 13.02
CA THR A 131 -1.67 -2.70 13.08
C THR A 131 -1.21 -3.77 14.07
N ASP A 132 -2.00 -4.84 14.24
CA ASP A 132 -1.69 -5.93 15.17
C ASP A 132 -0.37 -6.65 14.83
N ASP A 133 0.30 -7.17 15.86
CA ASP A 133 1.62 -7.82 15.72
C ASP A 133 1.58 -9.00 14.75
N ALA A 134 0.49 -9.78 14.78
CA ALA A 134 0.27 -10.90 13.87
C ALA A 134 0.11 -10.41 12.41
N LEU A 135 -0.57 -9.29 12.18
CA LEU A 135 -0.74 -8.72 10.84
C LEU A 135 0.60 -8.19 10.31
N VAL A 136 1.34 -7.44 11.13
CA VAL A 136 2.70 -7.01 10.80
C VAL A 136 3.58 -8.22 10.47
N TRP A 137 3.57 -9.26 11.28
CA TRP A 137 4.33 -10.48 11.01
C TRP A 137 3.93 -11.12 9.67
N ASN A 138 2.63 -11.28 9.42
CA ASN A 138 2.10 -11.95 8.25
C ASN A 138 2.37 -11.19 6.95
N VAL A 139 2.29 -9.86 6.97
CA VAL A 139 2.56 -9.01 5.79
C VAL A 139 4.02 -9.15 5.35
N PHE A 140 4.97 -9.08 6.29
CA PHE A 140 6.40 -9.12 5.98
C PHE A 140 6.91 -10.55 5.69
N THR A 141 6.37 -11.56 6.37
CA THR A 141 6.72 -12.98 6.12
C THR A 141 6.48 -13.40 4.67
N ARG A 142 5.44 -12.87 4.03
CA ARG A 142 5.06 -13.22 2.65
C ARG A 142 6.12 -12.94 1.59
N ILE A 143 7.09 -12.07 1.88
CA ILE A 143 8.21 -11.78 0.97
C ILE A 143 9.55 -12.37 1.45
N ALA A 144 9.60 -12.97 2.64
CA ALA A 144 10.82 -13.48 3.27
C ALA A 144 11.48 -14.63 2.51
N GLY A 145 10.67 -15.54 1.96
CA GLY A 145 11.15 -16.73 1.24
C GLY A 145 11.44 -16.51 -0.25
N ILE A 146 11.26 -15.30 -0.79
CA ILE A 146 11.36 -15.04 -2.24
C ILE A 146 12.76 -14.48 -2.55
N PRO A 147 13.67 -15.22 -3.23
CA PRO A 147 15.04 -14.77 -3.46
C PRO A 147 15.13 -13.47 -4.27
N GLU A 148 14.26 -13.29 -5.26
CA GLU A 148 14.26 -12.12 -6.16
C GLU A 148 13.89 -10.81 -5.44
N LEU A 149 13.41 -10.88 -4.20
CA LEU A 149 13.01 -9.74 -3.38
C LEU A 149 14.05 -9.36 -2.31
N GLU A 150 15.23 -9.99 -2.27
CA GLU A 150 16.26 -9.69 -1.27
C GLU A 150 16.61 -8.20 -1.19
N ILE A 151 16.88 -7.56 -2.34
CA ILE A 151 17.16 -6.12 -2.44
C ILE A 151 16.00 -5.28 -1.88
N LEU A 152 14.76 -5.70 -2.13
CA LEU A 152 13.57 -5.03 -1.61
C LEU A 152 13.49 -5.18 -0.08
N ARG A 153 13.73 -6.39 0.46
CA ARG A 153 13.72 -6.63 1.91
C ARG A 153 14.74 -5.75 2.63
N ASP A 154 15.97 -5.70 2.11
CA ASP A 154 17.04 -4.87 2.66
C ASP A 154 16.70 -3.37 2.56
N GLY A 155 16.15 -2.96 1.41
CA GLY A 155 15.69 -1.59 1.18
C GLY A 155 14.59 -1.18 2.16
N ILE A 156 13.63 -2.06 2.45
CA ILE A 156 12.57 -1.82 3.45
C ILE A 156 13.18 -1.65 4.85
N VAL A 157 14.07 -2.56 5.26
CA VAL A 157 14.75 -2.51 6.57
C VAL A 157 15.52 -1.20 6.73
N LEU A 158 16.29 -0.81 5.71
CA LEU A 158 17.06 0.42 5.71
C LEU A 158 16.14 1.65 5.80
N PHE A 159 15.11 1.70 4.96
CA PHE A 159 14.19 2.83 4.88
C PHE A 159 13.44 3.05 6.20
N ILE A 160 12.88 1.99 6.80
CA ILE A 160 12.15 2.10 8.07
C ILE A 160 13.08 2.60 9.17
N LYS A 161 14.31 2.06 9.24
CA LYS A 161 15.29 2.49 10.23
C LYS A 161 15.66 3.97 10.09
N GLN A 162 15.85 4.45 8.87
CA GLN A 162 16.31 5.81 8.59
C GLN A 162 15.21 6.86 8.64
N HIS A 163 13.99 6.53 8.25
CA HIS A 163 12.94 7.53 8.00
C HIS A 163 11.70 7.38 8.87
N VAL A 164 11.42 6.19 9.39
CA VAL A 164 10.25 5.95 10.25
C VAL A 164 10.67 6.01 11.73
N ILE A 165 11.64 5.19 12.11
CA ILE A 165 12.06 5.08 13.52
C ILE A 165 12.84 6.31 13.97
N ALA A 166 13.71 6.86 13.12
CA ALA A 166 14.54 8.01 13.48
C ALA A 166 13.74 9.27 13.81
N LYS A 167 12.46 9.33 13.42
CA LYS A 167 11.53 10.42 13.69
C LYS A 167 10.53 10.10 14.80
N ASP A 168 10.47 8.85 15.26
CA ASP A 168 9.57 8.44 16.34
C ASP A 168 10.15 8.81 17.69
N THR A 169 9.38 9.53 18.50
CA THR A 169 9.71 9.84 19.90
C THR A 169 9.10 8.81 20.87
N GLY A 170 8.30 7.86 20.38
CA GLY A 170 7.69 6.77 21.11
C GLY A 170 8.51 5.47 21.14
N LYS A 171 8.08 4.52 21.99
CA LYS A 171 8.70 3.17 22.09
C LYS A 171 8.00 2.10 21.24
N GLU A 172 6.85 2.42 20.63
CA GLU A 172 6.00 1.44 19.95
C GLU A 172 6.52 1.03 18.57
N LEU A 173 6.84 1.99 17.67
CA LEU A 173 7.34 1.67 16.33
C LEU A 173 8.67 0.91 16.34
N PRO A 174 9.65 1.21 17.23
CA PRO A 174 10.84 0.38 17.38
C PRO A 174 10.53 -1.08 17.74
N GLY A 175 9.49 -1.33 18.53
CA GLY A 175 9.04 -2.68 18.87
C GLY A 175 8.46 -3.40 17.66
N ARG A 176 7.52 -2.75 16.96
CA ARG A 176 6.87 -3.29 15.74
C ARG A 176 7.89 -3.55 14.62
N PHE A 177 8.91 -2.69 14.50
CA PHE A 177 9.99 -2.91 13.54
C PHE A 177 10.80 -4.18 13.83
N LYS A 178 11.03 -4.54 15.10
CA LYS A 178 11.72 -5.80 15.43
C LYS A 178 10.93 -7.01 14.93
N ILE A 179 9.60 -6.96 15.03
CA ILE A 179 8.70 -8.00 14.53
C ILE A 179 8.78 -8.07 13.01
N ALA A 180 8.63 -6.94 12.32
CA ALA A 180 8.73 -6.85 10.87
C ALA A 180 10.09 -7.36 10.37
N LYS A 181 11.20 -6.97 11.02
CA LYS A 181 12.54 -7.44 10.66
C LYS A 181 12.66 -8.95 10.82
N LYS A 182 12.22 -9.51 11.96
CA LYS A 182 12.24 -10.96 12.19
C LYS A 182 11.35 -11.72 11.19
N ALA A 183 10.22 -11.13 10.78
CA ALA A 183 9.35 -11.68 9.76
C ALA A 183 10.02 -11.72 8.37
N LEU A 184 10.84 -10.73 8.01
CA LEU A 184 11.61 -10.73 6.77
C LEU A 184 12.68 -11.83 6.69
N ASP A 185 13.16 -12.29 7.85
CA ASP A 185 14.11 -13.40 7.96
C ASP A 185 13.41 -14.78 8.04
N ASN A 186 12.07 -14.80 8.08
CA ASN A 186 11.26 -16.03 8.19
C ASN A 186 11.14 -16.77 6.84
N ALA A 187 12.25 -17.33 6.36
CA ALA A 187 12.30 -18.08 5.10
C ALA A 187 11.35 -19.29 5.06
N ALA A 188 10.95 -19.81 6.23
CA ALA A 188 9.97 -20.89 6.35
C ALA A 188 8.53 -20.47 6.00
N GLY A 189 8.24 -19.16 5.92
CA GLY A 189 6.93 -18.65 5.52
C GLY A 189 5.80 -18.87 6.55
N VAL A 190 6.14 -19.19 7.80
CA VAL A 190 5.16 -19.50 8.85
C VAL A 190 4.42 -18.24 9.28
N LEU A 191 3.10 -18.23 9.11
CA LEU A 191 2.22 -17.14 9.54
C LEU A 191 1.80 -17.30 11.02
N MET A 192 1.50 -16.19 11.68
CA MET A 192 0.94 -16.12 13.04
C MET A 192 -0.59 -16.07 13.00
#